data_AF-A0AAN6MD53-F1
#
_entry.id   AF-A0AAN6MD53-F1
#
_cell.length_a   1.000
_cell.length_b   1.000
_cell.length_c   1.000
_cell.angle_alpha   90.00
_cell.angle_beta   90.00
_cell.angle_gamma   90.00
#
_symmetry.space_group_name_H-M   'P 1'
#
loop_
_entity.id
_entity.type
_entity.pdbx_description
1 polymer ?
#
loop_
_entity_poly.entity_id
_entity_poly.type
_entity_poly.pdbx_seq_one_letter_code
_entity_poly.pdbx_strand_id
1 'polypeptide(L)'
;MSPLHPLILLFGLFFQITNGLSIGSYLAAYGPTTPSAWSAALSPFSHLQFVLGISLFHLGLLANYYHDDALRLIRTRYAARSTSKEGKKGAEKHYEIPTAGLFKVVLYPHYLAEWVEWFGFWMAAGWGCVPARCFFLNEVAAMLPRAVRGKRWYVERFGADKVGRRKAVIPGVW
;
A
#
# COMPACT_ATOMS: atom_id res chain seq x y z
N MET A 1 -18.77 -11.79 2.17
CA MET A 1 -18.27 -10.46 1.73
C MET A 1 -19.38 -9.78 0.94
N SER A 2 -19.46 -8.44 0.94
CA SER A 2 -20.39 -7.78 0.00
C SER A 2 -19.92 -8.09 -1.43
N PRO A 3 -20.83 -8.40 -2.38
CA PRO A 3 -20.43 -8.70 -3.75
C PRO A 3 -19.68 -7.51 -4.36
N LEU A 4 -18.55 -7.79 -5.00
CA LEU A 4 -17.80 -6.79 -5.76
C LEU A 4 -18.53 -6.52 -7.07
N HIS A 5 -18.76 -5.24 -7.38
CA HIS A 5 -19.39 -4.86 -8.64
C HIS A 5 -18.47 -5.25 -9.81
N PRO A 6 -18.95 -5.90 -10.88
CA PRO A 6 -18.12 -6.35 -12.01
C PRO A 6 -17.25 -5.25 -12.62
N LEU A 7 -17.76 -4.02 -12.70
CA LEU A 7 -16.97 -2.87 -13.18
C LEU A 7 -15.69 -2.62 -12.35
N ILE A 8 -15.72 -2.85 -11.04
CA ILE A 8 -14.52 -2.67 -10.19
C ILE A 8 -13.45 -3.70 -10.58
N LEU A 9 -13.85 -4.94 -10.85
CA LEU A 9 -12.95 -5.98 -11.35
C LEU A 9 -12.36 -5.59 -12.71
N LEU A 10 -13.20 -5.14 -13.64
CA LEU A 10 -12.78 -4.75 -14.98
C LEU A 10 -11.80 -3.57 -14.96
N PHE A 11 -12.09 -2.53 -14.17
CA PHE A 11 -11.16 -1.41 -14.01
C PHE A 11 -9.85 -1.83 -13.33
N GLY A 12 -9.91 -2.72 -12.33
CA GLY A 12 -8.72 -3.28 -11.71
C GLY A 12 -7.86 -4.04 -12.71
N LEU A 13 -8.46 -4.93 -13.51
CA LEU A 13 -7.74 -5.69 -14.56
C LEU A 13 -7.13 -4.76 -15.60
N PHE A 14 -7.89 -3.79 -16.10
CA PHE A 14 -7.40 -2.81 -17.06
C PHE A 14 -6.21 -2.02 -16.51
N PHE A 15 -6.30 -1.55 -15.26
CA PHE A 15 -5.20 -0.85 -14.60
C PHE A 15 -3.96 -1.74 -14.44
N GLN A 16 -4.12 -2.98 -13.97
CA GLN A 16 -2.98 -3.89 -13.79
C GLN A 16 -2.28 -4.22 -15.11
N ILE A 17 -3.04 -4.46 -16.18
CA ILE A 17 -2.48 -4.74 -17.52
C ILE A 17 -1.73 -3.52 -18.05
N THR A 18 -2.35 -2.33 -18.01
CA THR A 18 -1.73 -1.11 -18.55
C THR A 18 -0.51 -0.67 -17.74
N ASN A 19 -0.59 -0.70 -16.41
CA ASN A 19 0.52 -0.37 -15.52
C ASN A 19 1.67 -1.38 -15.66
N GLY A 20 1.36 -2.68 -15.63
CA GLY A 20 2.34 -3.76 -15.78
C GLY A 20 3.04 -3.72 -17.14
N LEU A 21 2.30 -3.52 -18.23
CA LEU A 21 2.88 -3.33 -19.57
C LEU A 21 3.74 -2.07 -19.65
N SER A 22 3.31 -0.96 -19.07
CA SER A 22 4.08 0.29 -19.11
C SER A 22 5.42 0.17 -18.38
N ILE A 23 5.41 -0.38 -17.17
CA ILE A 23 6.64 -0.60 -16.38
C ILE A 23 7.52 -1.66 -17.06
N GLY A 24 6.94 -2.79 -17.46
CA GLY A 24 7.66 -3.88 -18.11
C GLY A 24 8.31 -3.45 -19.42
N SER A 25 7.60 -2.69 -20.25
CA SER A 25 8.12 -2.21 -21.54
C SER A 25 9.25 -1.19 -21.33
N TYR A 26 9.14 -0.32 -20.32
CA TYR A 26 10.22 0.59 -19.97
C TYR A 26 11.49 -0.17 -19.56
N LEU A 27 11.37 -1.16 -18.68
CA LEU A 27 12.53 -1.94 -18.24
C LEU A 27 13.12 -2.82 -19.36
N ALA A 28 12.30 -3.30 -20.28
CA ALA A 28 12.73 -4.23 -21.32
C ALA A 28 13.31 -3.54 -22.57
N ALA A 29 12.77 -2.40 -22.99
CA ALA A 29 13.07 -1.85 -24.32
C ALA A 29 13.11 -0.32 -24.40
N TYR A 30 12.24 0.39 -23.68
CA TYR A 30 12.09 1.86 -23.86
C TYR A 30 12.92 2.69 -22.87
N GLY A 31 13.39 2.09 -21.78
CA GLY A 31 14.32 2.68 -20.83
C GLY A 31 15.77 2.29 -21.12
N PRO A 32 16.68 2.45 -20.15
CA PRO A 32 18.07 2.01 -20.30
C PRO A 32 18.16 0.49 -20.53
N THR A 33 18.83 0.07 -21.60
CA THR A 33 18.99 -1.36 -21.97
C THR A 33 20.43 -1.86 -21.90
N THR A 34 21.39 -0.97 -21.68
CA THR A 34 22.82 -1.32 -21.56
C THR A 34 23.38 -0.90 -20.20
N PRO A 35 24.47 -1.52 -19.73
CA PRO A 35 25.10 -1.13 -18.47
C PRO A 35 25.53 0.35 -18.42
N SER A 36 26.04 0.89 -19.53
CA SER A 36 26.42 2.30 -19.63
C SER A 36 25.21 3.23 -19.55
N ALA A 37 24.09 2.87 -20.18
CA ALA A 37 22.84 3.63 -20.11
C ALA A 37 22.27 3.62 -18.68
N TRP A 38 22.31 2.48 -17.98
CA TRP A 38 21.90 2.39 -16.57
C TRP A 38 22.79 3.24 -15.66
N SER A 39 24.11 3.21 -15.87
CA SER A 39 25.03 4.05 -15.12
C SER A 39 24.74 5.54 -15.33
N ALA A 40 24.50 5.96 -16.58
CA ALA A 40 24.11 7.33 -16.90
C ALA A 40 22.75 7.72 -16.28
N ALA A 41 21.75 6.85 -16.35
CA ALA A 41 20.41 7.10 -15.82
C ALA A 41 20.36 7.23 -14.29
N LEU A 42 21.30 6.60 -13.59
CA LEU A 42 21.42 6.61 -12.12
C LEU A 42 22.62 7.46 -11.65
N SER A 43 23.21 8.26 -12.53
CA SER A 43 24.37 9.12 -12.24
C SER A 43 24.04 10.18 -11.17
N PRO A 44 24.99 10.57 -10.30
CA PRO A 44 26.39 10.15 -10.27
C PRO A 44 26.65 8.89 -9.43
N PHE A 45 25.70 8.46 -8.60
CA PHE A 45 25.89 7.39 -7.64
C PHE A 45 25.09 6.13 -8.03
N SER A 46 25.37 5.57 -9.21
CA SER A 46 24.51 4.56 -9.83
C SER A 46 24.23 3.35 -8.93
N HIS A 47 25.29 2.77 -8.35
CA HIS A 47 25.16 1.61 -7.47
C HIS A 47 24.46 1.96 -6.16
N LEU A 48 24.78 3.11 -5.56
CA LEU A 48 24.19 3.52 -4.29
C LEU A 48 22.70 3.81 -4.45
N GLN A 49 22.30 4.55 -5.50
CA GLN A 49 20.90 4.84 -5.78
C GLN A 49 20.11 3.55 -5.99
N PHE A 50 20.64 2.61 -6.78
CA PHE A 50 19.98 1.33 -7.00
C PHE A 50 19.82 0.54 -5.71
N VAL A 51 20.89 0.41 -4.91
CA VAL A 51 20.87 -0.32 -3.63
C VAL A 51 19.91 0.31 -2.62
N LEU A 52 19.92 1.64 -2.49
CA LEU A 52 18.98 2.35 -1.61
C LEU A 52 17.54 2.16 -2.09
N GLY A 53 17.28 2.33 -3.39
CA GLY A 53 15.96 2.15 -3.97
C GLY A 53 15.40 0.75 -3.75
N ILE A 54 16.19 -0.29 -4.07
CA ILE A 54 15.74 -1.68 -3.91
C ILE A 54 15.62 -2.07 -2.43
N SER A 55 16.45 -1.51 -1.55
CA SER A 55 16.32 -1.72 -0.10
C SER A 55 15.04 -1.09 0.45
N LEU A 56 14.70 0.13 0.01
CA LEU A 56 13.45 0.80 0.35
C LEU A 56 12.24 0.03 -0.19
N PHE A 57 12.32 -0.50 -1.41
CA PHE A 57 11.28 -1.36 -1.98
C PHE A 57 10.99 -2.56 -1.07
N HIS A 58 12.01 -3.32 -0.70
CA HIS A 58 11.84 -4.49 0.17
C HIS A 58 11.40 -4.13 1.58
N LEU A 59 11.90 -3.03 2.15
CA LEU A 59 11.46 -2.55 3.46
C LEU A 59 9.96 -2.18 3.43
N GLY A 60 9.52 -1.47 2.38
CA GLY A 60 8.13 -1.14 2.14
C GLY A 60 7.26 -2.40 1.98
N LEU A 61 7.68 -3.35 1.15
CA LEU A 61 6.98 -4.61 0.92
C LEU A 61 6.82 -5.44 2.21
N LEU A 62 7.91 -5.61 2.98
CA LEU A 62 7.87 -6.32 4.26
C LEU A 62 6.96 -5.63 5.27
N ALA A 63 7.02 -4.30 5.35
CA ALA A 63 6.13 -3.53 6.20
C ALA A 63 4.67 -3.64 5.72
N ASN A 64 4.40 -3.63 4.42
CA ASN A 64 3.07 -3.78 3.86
C ASN A 64 2.49 -5.14 4.29
N TYR A 65 3.21 -6.24 4.02
CA TYR A 65 2.81 -7.59 4.43
C TYR A 65 2.57 -7.72 5.93
N TYR A 66 3.45 -7.17 6.76
CA TYR A 66 3.28 -7.21 8.20
C TYR A 66 1.95 -6.56 8.65
N HIS A 67 1.64 -5.36 8.12
CA HIS A 67 0.42 -4.65 8.50
C HIS A 67 -0.84 -5.28 7.91
N ASP A 68 -0.75 -5.85 6.72
CA ASP A 68 -1.84 -6.57 6.09
C ASP A 68 -2.17 -7.87 6.82
N ASP A 69 -1.14 -8.61 7.25
CA ASP A 69 -1.31 -9.81 8.05
C ASP A 69 -1.93 -9.50 9.42
N ALA A 70 -1.52 -8.38 10.06
CA ALA A 70 -2.14 -7.91 11.28
C ALA A 70 -3.66 -7.65 11.12
N LEU A 71 -4.11 -7.11 9.97
CA LEU A 71 -5.53 -6.94 9.67
C LEU A 71 -6.24 -8.28 9.42
N ARG A 72 -5.58 -9.24 8.76
CA ARG A 72 -6.13 -10.59 8.52
C ARG A 72 -6.29 -11.35 9.84
N LEU A 73 -5.30 -11.27 10.73
CA LEU A 73 -5.33 -11.88 12.06
C LEU A 73 -6.53 -11.44 12.89
N ILE A 74 -6.92 -10.16 12.84
CA ILE A 74 -8.12 -9.64 13.52
C ILE A 74 -9.38 -10.36 12.99
N ARG A 75 -9.51 -10.47 11.66
CA ARG A 75 -10.67 -11.13 11.02
C ARG A 75 -10.73 -12.61 11.37
N THR A 76 -9.59 -13.31 11.31
CA THR A 76 -9.50 -14.74 11.61
C THR A 76 -9.81 -15.03 13.07
N ARG A 77 -9.26 -14.24 14.01
CA ARG A 77 -9.56 -14.37 15.45
C ARG A 77 -11.03 -14.15 15.75
N TYR A 78 -11.66 -13.18 15.07
CA TYR A 78 -13.10 -12.97 15.20
C TYR A 78 -13.90 -14.18 14.67
N ALA A 79 -13.56 -14.68 13.48
CA ALA A 79 -14.22 -15.84 12.90
C ALA A 79 -14.15 -17.07 13.83
N ALA A 80 -12.96 -17.40 14.37
CA ALA A 80 -12.77 -18.51 15.30
C ALA A 80 -13.54 -18.35 16.63
N ARG A 81 -13.68 -17.12 17.13
CA ARG A 81 -14.48 -16.84 18.34
C ARG A 81 -15.98 -16.94 18.08
N SER A 82 -16.44 -16.52 16.90
CA SER A 82 -17.86 -16.58 16.50
C SER A 82 -18.37 -18.01 16.31
N THR A 83 -17.55 -18.92 15.76
CA THR A 83 -17.92 -20.34 15.61
C THR A 83 -18.03 -21.07 16.96
N SER A 84 -17.32 -20.59 17.99
CA SER A 84 -17.27 -21.21 19.31
C SER A 84 -18.38 -20.76 20.27
N LYS A 85 -19.03 -19.61 20.01
CA LYS A 85 -19.94 -18.98 20.99
C LYS A 85 -21.42 -18.92 20.61
N GLU A 86 -21.82 -19.01 19.34
CA GLU A 86 -23.25 -19.01 18.99
C GLU A 86 -23.47 -19.54 17.56
N GLY A 87 -24.47 -20.42 17.38
CA GLY A 87 -24.85 -20.95 16.07
C GLY A 87 -25.37 -19.86 15.14
N LYS A 88 -24.75 -19.74 13.96
CA LYS A 88 -25.27 -19.14 12.71
C LYS A 88 -26.22 -17.94 12.85
N LYS A 89 -25.92 -16.95 13.70
CA LYS A 89 -26.48 -15.60 13.50
C LYS A 89 -25.65 -14.91 12.42
N GLY A 90 -26.33 -14.33 11.45
CA GLY A 90 -25.77 -13.82 10.19
C GLY A 90 -24.48 -13.04 10.39
N ALA A 91 -23.52 -13.23 9.49
CA ALA A 91 -22.16 -12.69 9.57
C ALA A 91 -22.14 -11.15 9.59
N GLU A 92 -22.40 -10.54 10.74
CA GLU A 92 -22.15 -9.13 10.96
C GLU A 92 -20.65 -8.86 10.87
N LYS A 93 -20.31 -7.80 10.12
CA LYS A 93 -18.92 -7.39 9.94
C LYS A 93 -18.40 -6.82 11.25
N HIS A 94 -17.57 -7.58 11.95
CA HIS A 94 -16.84 -7.08 13.09
C HIS A 94 -15.65 -6.25 12.63
N TYR A 95 -15.60 -5.02 13.15
CA TYR A 95 -14.48 -4.11 12.95
C TYR A 95 -13.86 -3.82 14.31
N GLU A 96 -12.54 -3.82 14.36
CA GLU A 96 -11.72 -3.51 15.53
C GLU A 96 -10.66 -2.50 15.11
N ILE A 97 -10.25 -1.61 16.03
CA ILE A 97 -9.13 -0.71 15.79
C ILE A 97 -7.84 -1.51 15.95
N PRO A 98 -7.01 -1.66 14.89
CA PRO A 98 -5.76 -2.39 14.99
C PRO A 98 -4.75 -1.64 15.88
N THR A 99 -3.90 -2.38 16.59
CA THR A 99 -2.91 -1.81 17.53
C THR A 99 -1.48 -2.34 17.32
N ALA A 100 -1.27 -3.22 16.35
CA ALA A 100 0.03 -3.79 16.03
C ALA A 100 0.90 -2.81 15.21
N GLY A 101 2.22 -2.83 15.43
CA GLY A 101 3.17 -2.00 14.66
C GLY A 101 2.80 -0.52 14.54
N LEU A 102 2.81 -0.01 13.30
CA LEU A 102 2.52 1.39 13.00
C LEU A 102 1.04 1.77 13.19
N PHE A 103 0.14 0.80 13.41
CA PHE A 103 -1.26 1.10 13.76
C PHE A 103 -1.42 1.87 15.07
N LYS A 104 -0.38 1.91 15.90
CA LYS A 104 -0.30 2.77 17.09
C LYS A 104 -0.26 4.26 16.75
N VAL A 105 0.19 4.61 15.54
CA VAL A 105 0.47 5.99 15.12
C VAL A 105 -0.40 6.42 13.94
N VAL A 106 -0.69 5.53 12.99
CA VAL A 106 -1.51 5.80 11.80
C VAL A 106 -2.56 4.70 11.59
N LEU A 107 -3.71 4.99 11.00
CA LEU A 107 -4.77 4.00 10.76
C LEU A 107 -4.57 3.17 9.48
N TYR A 108 -3.79 3.66 8.53
CA TYR A 108 -3.51 3.01 7.24
C TYR A 108 -2.00 2.84 6.99
N PRO A 109 -1.26 2.15 7.88
CA PRO A 109 0.19 1.97 7.72
C PRO A 109 0.57 1.11 6.52
N HIS A 110 -0.31 0.23 6.04
CA HIS A 110 -0.09 -0.56 4.83
C HIS A 110 -0.02 0.34 3.58
N TYR A 111 -0.83 1.41 3.50
CA TYR A 111 -0.71 2.39 2.41
C TYR A 111 0.61 3.17 2.49
N LEU A 112 1.03 3.59 3.69
CA LEU A 112 2.33 4.24 3.84
C LEU A 112 3.47 3.31 3.42
N ALA A 113 3.39 2.03 3.78
CA ALA A 113 4.36 1.02 3.41
C ALA A 113 4.41 0.79 1.89
N GLU A 114 3.25 0.75 1.23
CA GLU A 114 3.13 0.64 -0.23
C GLU A 114 3.70 1.88 -0.95
N TRP A 115 3.52 3.07 -0.38
CA TRP A 115 4.18 4.28 -0.89
C TRP A 115 5.70 4.20 -0.77
N VAL A 116 6.23 3.73 0.37
CA VAL A 116 7.68 3.52 0.55
C VAL A 116 8.21 2.48 -0.44
N GLU A 117 7.44 1.40 -0.65
CA GLU A 117 7.75 0.35 -1.61
C GLU A 117 7.92 0.94 -3.02
N TRP A 118 6.87 1.55 -3.57
CA TRP A 118 6.88 2.05 -4.95
C TRP A 118 7.76 3.28 -5.15
N PHE A 119 7.99 4.09 -4.11
CA PHE A 119 9.02 5.12 -4.14
C PHE A 119 10.43 4.52 -4.26
N GLY A 120 10.71 3.45 -3.50
CA GLY A 120 11.95 2.70 -3.62
C GLY A 120 12.14 2.10 -5.02
N PHE A 121 11.08 1.53 -5.60
CA PHE A 121 11.09 1.04 -6.98
C PHE A 121 11.41 2.15 -7.99
N TRP A 122 10.75 3.30 -7.89
CA TRP A 122 11.02 4.44 -8.77
C TRP A 122 12.46 4.94 -8.62
N MET A 123 12.99 5.02 -7.40
CA MET A 123 14.40 5.35 -7.15
C MET A 123 15.34 4.34 -7.83
N ALA A 124 15.08 3.04 -7.70
CA ALA A 124 15.90 1.98 -8.27
C ALA A 124 15.84 1.94 -9.81
N ALA A 125 14.66 2.18 -10.38
CA ALA A 125 14.45 2.26 -11.83
C ALA A 125 14.98 3.56 -12.46
N GLY A 126 15.47 4.49 -11.63
CA GLY A 126 15.95 5.80 -12.03
C GLY A 126 14.85 6.84 -12.08
N TRP A 127 15.19 8.09 -11.74
CA TRP A 127 14.22 9.19 -11.64
C TRP A 127 13.53 9.50 -12.97
N GLY A 128 14.18 9.15 -14.09
CA GLY A 128 13.63 9.23 -15.45
C GLY A 128 12.63 8.13 -15.82
N CYS A 129 12.40 7.12 -14.96
CA CYS A 129 11.40 6.09 -15.18
C CYS A 129 9.99 6.66 -15.00
N VAL A 130 9.44 7.20 -16.09
CA VAL A 130 8.11 7.82 -16.11
C VAL A 130 7.00 6.86 -15.66
N PRO A 131 6.95 5.58 -16.09
CA PRO A 131 5.92 4.65 -15.62
C PRO A 131 5.97 4.42 -14.10
N ALA A 132 7.15 4.23 -13.52
CA ALA A 132 7.31 4.04 -12.07
C ALA A 132 6.86 5.29 -11.29
N ARG A 133 7.24 6.48 -11.76
CA ARG A 133 6.77 7.76 -11.17
C ARG A 133 5.26 7.90 -11.24
N CYS A 134 4.67 7.66 -12.41
CA CYS A 134 3.23 7.76 -12.61
C CYS A 134 2.48 6.79 -11.70
N PHE A 135 3.00 5.56 -11.55
CA PHE A 135 2.39 4.58 -10.68
C PHE A 135 2.44 5.01 -9.21
N PHE A 136 3.60 5.42 -8.70
CA PHE A 136 3.75 5.93 -7.34
C PHE A 136 2.80 7.13 -7.07
N LEU A 137 2.71 8.08 -7.99
CA LEU A 137 1.80 9.23 -7.82
C LEU A 137 0.33 8.81 -7.86
N ASN A 138 -0.02 7.83 -8.70
CA ASN A 138 -1.37 7.27 -8.75
C ASN A 138 -1.75 6.56 -7.45
N GLU A 139 -0.84 5.78 -6.87
CA GLU A 139 -0.99 5.14 -5.57
C GLU A 139 -1.29 6.17 -4.47
N VAL A 140 -0.50 7.23 -4.38
CA VAL A 140 -0.73 8.32 -3.41
C VAL A 140 -2.08 8.99 -3.65
N ALA A 141 -2.39 9.35 -4.90
CA ALA A 141 -3.63 10.05 -5.26
C ALA A 141 -4.89 9.20 -4.99
N ALA A 142 -4.83 7.89 -5.21
CA ALA A 142 -5.95 6.99 -4.97
C ALA A 142 -6.12 6.65 -3.48
N MET A 143 -5.02 6.44 -2.75
CA MET A 143 -5.04 5.96 -1.37
C MET A 143 -5.23 7.06 -0.34
N LEU A 144 -4.64 8.25 -0.52
CA LEU A 144 -4.71 9.31 0.48
C LEU A 144 -6.15 9.74 0.77
N PRO A 145 -7.02 10.04 -0.22
CA PRO A 145 -8.42 10.39 0.04
C PRO A 145 -9.17 9.24 0.73
N ARG A 146 -8.83 7.99 0.39
CA ARG A 146 -9.42 6.80 1.00
C ARG A 146 -9.02 6.66 2.47
N ALA A 147 -7.76 6.89 2.82
CA ALA A 147 -7.29 6.89 4.20
C ALA A 147 -7.94 7.99 5.04
N VAL A 148 -8.07 9.20 4.47
CA VAL A 148 -8.71 10.34 5.15
C VAL A 148 -10.19 10.07 5.41
N ARG A 149 -10.95 9.59 4.41
CA ARG A 149 -12.35 9.18 4.61
C ARG A 149 -12.45 8.01 5.59
N GLY A 150 -11.53 7.06 5.50
CA GLY A 150 -11.43 5.92 6.40
C GLY A 150 -11.25 6.32 7.86
N LYS A 151 -10.39 7.31 8.14
CA LYS A 151 -10.24 7.88 9.49
C LYS A 151 -11.54 8.48 10.01
N ARG A 152 -12.28 9.23 9.18
CA ARG A 152 -13.59 9.78 9.56
C ARG A 152 -14.55 8.66 9.96
N TRP A 153 -14.61 7.60 9.15
CA TRP A 153 -15.40 6.42 9.46
C TRP A 153 -14.98 5.75 10.78
N TYR A 154 -13.67 5.64 11.07
CA TYR A 154 -13.19 5.11 12.36
C TYR A 154 -13.66 5.98 13.55
N VAL A 155 -13.61 7.31 13.41
CA VAL A 155 -14.07 8.24 14.45
C VAL A 155 -15.57 8.13 14.66
N GLU A 156 -16.36 8.10 13.58
CA GLU A 156 -17.82 7.93 13.65
C GLU A 156 -18.20 6.57 14.26
N ARG A 157 -17.46 5.51 13.94
CA ARG A 157 -17.77 4.14 14.37
C ARG A 157 -17.37 3.83 15.81
N PHE A 158 -16.22 4.34 16.26
CA PHE A 158 -15.61 3.96 17.53
C PHE A 158 -15.45 5.10 18.54
N GLY A 159 -15.71 6.34 18.12
CA GLY A 159 -15.50 7.54 18.92
C GLY A 159 -14.08 8.10 18.81
N ALA A 160 -13.98 9.42 18.88
CA ALA A 160 -12.71 10.15 18.80
C ALA A 160 -11.70 9.73 19.88
N ASP A 161 -12.19 9.43 21.09
CA ASP A 161 -11.34 9.04 22.22
C ASP A 161 -10.59 7.71 21.96
N LYS A 162 -11.27 6.73 21.34
CA LYS A 162 -10.66 5.43 21.03
C LYS A 162 -9.69 5.50 19.85
N VAL A 163 -10.01 6.32 18.84
CA VAL A 163 -9.10 6.59 17.72
C VAL A 163 -7.86 7.35 18.21
N GLY A 164 -8.04 8.25 19.16
CA GLY A 164 -6.98 9.00 19.81
C GLY A 164 -6.20 9.89 18.83
N ARG A 165 -4.89 10.02 19.06
CA ARG A 165 -4.00 10.85 18.23
C ARG A 165 -3.56 10.21 16.91
N ARG A 166 -4.13 9.04 16.56
CA ARG A 166 -3.77 8.33 15.33
C ARG A 166 -4.07 9.19 14.11
N LYS A 167 -3.09 9.27 13.22
CA LYS A 167 -3.18 9.92 11.93
C LYS A 167 -3.80 8.95 10.91
N ALA A 168 -4.24 9.44 9.75
CA ALA A 168 -4.81 8.61 8.71
C ALA A 168 -3.72 7.72 8.09
N VAL A 169 -2.63 8.32 7.59
CA VAL A 169 -1.57 7.61 6.87
C VAL A 169 -0.19 8.23 7.03
N ILE A 170 -0.05 9.56 7.17
CA ILE A 170 1.26 10.21 7.35
C ILE A 170 1.45 10.58 8.83
N PRO A 171 2.44 10.01 9.55
CA PRO A 171 2.73 10.38 10.93
C PRO A 171 2.97 11.88 11.07
N GLY A 172 2.36 12.50 12.08
CA GLY A 172 2.52 13.93 12.36
C GLY A 172 1.66 14.88 11.49
N VAL A 173 1.30 14.49 10.25
CA VAL A 173 0.57 15.36 9.32
C VAL A 173 -0.90 14.93 9.20
N TRP A 174 -1.16 13.82 8.50
CA TRP A 174 -2.49 13.39 8.06
C TRP A 174 -2.93 12.08 8.68
#